data_AF-A0A7W2QLZ4-F1
#
_entry.id   AF-A0A7W2QLZ4-F1
#
_cell.length_a   1.000
_cell.length_b   1.000
_cell.length_c   1.000
_cell.angle_alpha   90.00
_cell.angle_beta   90.00
_cell.angle_gamma   90.00
#
_symmetry.space_group_name_H-M   'P 1'
#
loop_
_entity.id
_entity.type
_entity.pdbx_description
1 polymer ?
#
loop_
_entity_poly.entity_id
_entity_poly.type
_entity_poly.pdbx_seq_one_letter_code
_entity_poly.pdbx_strand_id
1 'polypeptide(L)'
;MSTFAVFGMTEAVALAEARRSTKTKKPSGKTGVPAVDMAPAEWEEAVQRTAEAIMAGEKVKQLSALFDSPQFAHQFIDLAKKAGACRDLKIRCKAALLDEKGKKILSPKTRMPVIGWADWKPETHKAA
;
A
#
# COMPACT_ATOMS: atom_id res chain seq x y z
N MET A 1 -1.56 1.40 23.52
CA MET A 1 -0.43 1.28 22.57
C MET A 1 -0.90 1.74 21.21
N SER A 2 -0.60 2.99 20.84
CA SER A 2 -0.93 3.50 19.50
C SER A 2 0.04 2.91 18.51
N THR A 3 -0.47 2.25 17.46
CA THR A 3 0.36 1.66 16.40
C THR A 3 0.31 2.54 15.17
N PHE A 4 1.46 3.03 14.72
CA PHE A 4 1.65 3.87 13.53
C PHE A 4 2.23 3.03 12.40
N ALA A 5 1.80 3.28 11.17
CA ALA A 5 2.38 2.67 9.99
C ALA A 5 2.38 3.65 8.83
N VAL A 6 3.35 3.52 7.94
CA VAL A 6 3.45 4.31 6.71
C VAL A 6 2.70 3.58 5.61
N PHE A 7 1.74 4.27 5.02
CA PHE A 7 1.04 3.85 3.82
C PHE A 7 1.52 4.68 2.63
N GLY A 8 1.54 4.06 1.45
CA GLY A 8 1.87 4.73 0.20
C GLY A 8 2.15 3.70 -0.89
N MET A 9 2.84 4.13 -1.94
CA MET A 9 3.43 3.22 -2.92
C MET A 9 4.83 3.69 -3.26
N THR A 10 5.76 2.76 -3.33
CA THR A 10 7.13 3.01 -3.80
C THR A 10 7.37 2.17 -5.04
N GLU A 11 8.30 2.61 -5.88
CA GLU A 11 8.70 1.88 -7.08
C GLU A 11 9.11 0.43 -6.76
N ALA A 12 9.88 0.21 -5.70
CA ALA A 12 10.29 -1.12 -5.28
C ALA A 12 9.09 -2.03 -4.95
N VAL A 13 8.06 -1.49 -4.28
CA VAL A 13 6.86 -2.24 -3.94
C VAL A 13 5.99 -2.49 -5.19
N ALA A 14 5.88 -1.50 -6.07
CA ALA A 14 5.16 -1.64 -7.34
C ALA A 14 5.81 -2.68 -8.25
N LEU A 15 7.14 -2.71 -8.35
CA LEU A 15 7.88 -3.75 -9.08
C LEU A 15 7.68 -5.13 -8.46
N ALA A 16 7.77 -5.25 -7.14
CA ALA A 16 7.54 -6.51 -6.46
C ALA A 16 6.10 -7.01 -6.62
N GLU A 17 5.12 -6.11 -6.71
CA GLU A 17 3.73 -6.45 -7.00
C GLU A 17 3.53 -6.83 -8.46
N ALA A 18 4.09 -6.06 -9.40
CA ALA A 18 4.05 -6.34 -10.83
C ALA A 18 4.62 -7.73 -11.14
N ARG A 19 5.78 -8.07 -10.56
CA ARG A 19 6.37 -9.41 -10.70
C ARG A 19 5.47 -10.54 -10.21
N ARG A 20 4.62 -10.28 -9.21
CA ARG A 20 3.66 -11.25 -8.68
C ARG A 20 2.39 -11.35 -9.53
N SER A 21 1.95 -10.24 -10.14
CA SER A 21 0.75 -10.21 -10.97
C SER A 21 0.99 -10.59 -12.43
N THR A 22 2.18 -10.34 -12.97
CA THR A 22 2.49 -10.56 -14.38
C THR A 22 2.64 -12.05 -14.66
N LYS A 23 1.69 -12.59 -15.44
CA LYS A 23 1.71 -13.99 -15.87
C LYS A 23 2.96 -14.27 -16.71
N THR A 24 3.63 -15.38 -16.40
CA THR A 24 4.83 -15.84 -17.12
C THR A 24 4.51 -16.59 -18.41
N LYS A 25 3.23 -16.87 -18.70
CA LYS A 25 2.81 -17.65 -19.88
C LYS A 25 1.90 -16.82 -20.79
N LYS A 26 2.18 -16.81 -22.08
CA LYS A 26 1.30 -16.24 -23.12
C LYS A 26 0.35 -17.32 -23.64
N PRO A 27 -0.95 -17.03 -23.87
CA PRO A 27 -1.84 -17.97 -24.54
C PRO A 27 -1.29 -18.27 -25.93
N SER A 28 -1.12 -19.55 -26.26
CA SER A 28 -0.73 -19.95 -27.60
C SER A 28 -1.87 -19.55 -28.55
N GLY A 29 -1.57 -18.83 -29.62
CA GLY A 29 -2.56 -18.35 -30.61
C GLY A 29 -3.29 -19.47 -31.37
N LYS A 30 -3.14 -20.72 -30.97
CA LYS A 30 -3.79 -21.90 -31.54
C LYS A 30 -4.68 -22.56 -30.48
N THR A 31 -5.95 -22.76 -30.82
CA THR A 31 -6.93 -23.46 -30.00
C THR A 31 -6.43 -24.88 -29.68
N GLY A 32 -6.28 -25.21 -28.40
CA GLY A 32 -5.84 -26.54 -27.94
C GLY A 32 -4.33 -26.70 -27.69
N VAL A 33 -3.51 -25.66 -27.85
CA VAL A 33 -2.07 -25.70 -27.54
C VAL A 33 -1.80 -25.10 -26.14
N PRO A 34 -0.97 -25.73 -25.29
CA PRO A 34 -0.61 -25.19 -23.98
C PRO A 34 0.00 -23.79 -24.08
N ALA A 35 -0.24 -22.95 -23.06
CA ALA A 35 0.36 -21.62 -22.99
C ALA A 35 1.89 -21.71 -23.03
N VAL A 36 2.52 -20.89 -23.87
CA VAL A 36 3.97 -20.89 -24.08
C VAL A 36 4.61 -19.98 -23.02
N ASP A 37 5.74 -20.41 -22.46
CA ASP A 37 6.52 -19.59 -21.55
C ASP A 37 7.03 -18.34 -22.28
N MET A 38 6.76 -17.18 -21.71
CA MET A 38 7.16 -15.89 -22.28
C MET A 38 8.68 -15.75 -22.21
N ALA A 39 9.29 -15.13 -23.23
CA ALA A 39 10.72 -14.84 -23.18
C ALA A 39 11.04 -13.94 -21.97
N PRO A 40 12.19 -14.13 -21.29
CA PRO A 40 12.53 -13.35 -20.10
C PRO A 40 12.48 -11.83 -20.30
N ALA A 41 13.00 -11.35 -21.44
CA ALA A 41 12.99 -9.93 -21.78
C ALA A 41 11.56 -9.36 -21.96
N GLU A 42 10.68 -10.10 -22.64
CA GLU A 42 9.29 -9.67 -22.83
C GLU A 42 8.52 -9.66 -21.50
N TRP A 43 8.85 -10.57 -20.59
CA TRP A 43 8.25 -10.61 -19.26
C TRP A 43 8.72 -9.44 -18.40
N GLU A 44 10.02 -9.09 -18.45
CA GLU A 44 10.56 -7.92 -17.76
C GLU A 44 9.92 -6.62 -18.25
N GLU A 45 9.73 -6.45 -19.57
CA GLU A 45 8.99 -5.31 -20.12
C GLU A 45 7.53 -5.28 -19.64
N ALA A 46 6.85 -6.43 -19.62
CA ALA A 46 5.48 -6.52 -19.13
C ALA A 46 5.37 -6.21 -17.63
N VAL A 47 6.35 -6.64 -16.83
CA VAL A 47 6.48 -6.27 -15.41
C VAL A 47 6.68 -4.78 -15.27
N GLN A 48 7.55 -4.16 -16.07
CA GLN A 48 7.80 -2.72 -15.99
C GLN A 48 6.54 -1.91 -16.31
N ARG A 49 5.83 -2.24 -17.39
CA ARG A 49 4.55 -1.59 -17.75
C ARG A 49 3.49 -1.77 -16.66
N THR A 50 3.46 -2.94 -16.03
CA THR A 50 2.52 -3.22 -14.92
C THR A 50 2.92 -2.43 -13.67
N ALA A 51 4.21 -2.30 -13.38
CA ALA A 51 4.70 -1.52 -12.26
C ALA A 51 4.39 -0.03 -12.44
N GLU A 52 4.57 0.50 -13.65
CA GLU A 52 4.17 1.86 -14.02
C GLU A 52 2.66 2.06 -13.86
N ALA A 53 1.84 1.10 -14.31
CA ALA A 53 0.39 1.15 -14.10
C ALA A 53 0.00 1.09 -12.61
N ILE A 54 0.70 0.28 -11.80
CA ILE A 54 0.51 0.24 -10.34
C ILE A 54 0.90 1.58 -9.73
N MET A 55 2.02 2.17 -10.15
CA MET A 55 2.52 3.50 -9.72
C MET A 55 1.68 4.68 -10.22
N ALA A 56 0.84 4.49 -11.24
CA ALA A 56 -0.13 5.48 -11.71
C ALA A 56 -1.53 5.31 -11.06
N GLY A 57 -1.86 4.14 -10.51
CA GLY A 57 -3.17 3.87 -9.91
C GLY A 57 -3.44 4.60 -8.58
N GLU A 58 -4.56 4.33 -7.92
CA GLU A 58 -4.89 4.96 -6.62
C GLU A 58 -4.50 4.09 -5.40
N LYS A 59 -4.27 2.80 -5.62
CA LYS A 59 -4.08 1.84 -4.53
C LYS A 59 -2.79 2.13 -3.76
N VAL A 60 -2.91 2.33 -2.45
CA VAL A 60 -1.77 2.43 -1.52
C VAL A 60 -1.68 1.18 -0.66
N LYS A 61 -0.47 0.83 -0.24
CA LYS A 61 -0.19 -0.32 0.63
C LYS A 61 0.53 0.13 1.90
N GLN A 62 0.47 -0.72 2.92
CA GLN A 62 1.31 -0.56 4.09
C GLN A 62 2.77 -0.87 3.69
N LEU A 63 3.63 0.14 3.79
CA LEU A 63 5.05 0.05 3.40
C LEU A 63 5.93 -0.34 4.58
N SER A 64 5.56 0.07 5.80
CA SER A 64 6.36 -0.14 7.00
C SER A 64 5.76 -1.19 7.93
N ALA A 65 6.59 -1.68 8.85
CA ALA A 65 6.11 -2.35 10.06
C ALA A 65 5.26 -1.40 10.93
N LEU A 66 4.62 -1.97 11.95
CA LEU A 66 3.96 -1.20 12.99
C LEU A 66 5.01 -0.58 13.91
N PHE A 67 4.98 0.74 14.04
CA PHE A 67 5.81 1.50 14.95
C PHE A 67 5.02 1.95 16.17
N ASP A 68 5.70 2.07 17.30
CA ASP A 68 5.11 2.60 18.54
C ASP A 68 5.09 4.14 18.58
N SER A 69 5.89 4.79 17.73
CA SER A 69 6.01 6.24 17.70
C SER A 69 5.90 6.81 16.27
N PRO A 70 5.30 8.02 16.11
CA PRO A 70 5.20 8.66 14.81
C PRO A 70 6.57 9.13 14.29
N GLN A 71 7.56 9.37 15.17
CA GLN A 71 8.91 9.80 14.78
C GLN A 71 9.60 8.73 13.91
N PHE A 72 9.47 7.45 14.28
CA PHE A 72 10.03 6.35 13.46
C PHE A 72 9.32 6.24 12.11
N ALA A 73 8.01 6.48 12.07
CA ALA A 73 7.26 6.51 10.82
C ALA A 73 7.70 7.68 9.91
N HIS A 74 8.00 8.85 10.47
CA HIS A 74 8.59 9.97 9.73
C HIS A 74 9.97 9.64 9.17
N GLN A 75 10.86 9.07 9.97
CA GLN A 75 12.19 8.64 9.52
C GLN A 75 12.09 7.63 8.38
N PHE A 76 11.13 6.71 8.44
CA PHE A 76 10.87 5.77 7.36
C PHE A 76 10.43 6.46 6.07
N ILE A 77 9.56 7.47 6.16
CA ILE A 77 9.15 8.28 5.00
C ILE A 77 10.35 8.99 4.38
N ASP A 78 11.23 9.57 5.19
CA ASP A 78 12.41 10.27 4.72
C ASP A 78 13.40 9.32 4.01
N LEU A 79 13.56 8.11 4.54
CA LEU A 79 14.36 7.06 3.89
C LEU A 79 13.72 6.59 2.59
N ALA A 80 12.40 6.39 2.56
CA ALA A 80 11.69 5.98 1.35
C ALA A 80 11.84 7.02 0.23
N LYS A 81 11.68 8.31 0.56
CA LYS A 81 11.89 9.42 -0.40
C LYS A 81 13.31 9.46 -0.98
N LYS A 82 14.31 9.11 -0.17
CA LYS A 82 15.71 9.03 -0.63
C LYS A 82 15.98 7.80 -1.48
N ALA A 83 15.27 6.70 -1.23
CA ALA A 83 15.47 5.44 -1.92
C ALA A 83 14.98 5.45 -3.38
N GLY A 84 13.98 6.26 -3.72
CA GLY A 84 13.50 6.37 -5.10
C GLY A 84 12.11 6.99 -5.23
N ALA A 85 11.46 6.72 -6.36
CA ALA A 85 10.13 7.25 -6.65
C ALA A 85 9.09 6.73 -5.65
N CYS A 86 8.39 7.66 -5.01
CA CYS A 86 7.39 7.38 -3.99
C CYS A 86 6.16 8.26 -4.20
N ARG A 87 4.97 7.73 -3.90
CA ARG A 87 3.70 8.47 -3.88
C ARG A 87 2.93 8.27 -2.58
N ASP A 88 2.13 9.29 -2.25
CA ASP A 88 1.13 9.26 -1.18
C ASP A 88 1.64 8.71 0.17
N LEU A 89 2.90 9.00 0.51
CA LEU A 89 3.51 8.60 1.78
C LEU A 89 2.79 9.31 2.93
N LYS A 90 1.95 8.58 3.65
CA LYS A 90 1.15 9.06 4.78
C LYS A 90 1.31 8.15 5.98
N ILE A 91 1.42 8.75 7.15
CA ILE A 91 1.38 8.01 8.41
C ILE A 91 -0.09 7.75 8.74
N ARG A 92 -0.43 6.50 9.03
CA ARG A 92 -1.74 6.10 9.55
C ARG A 92 -1.58 5.48 10.92
N CYS A 93 -2.56 5.71 11.79
CA CYS A 93 -2.63 5.06 13.09
C CYS A 93 -3.90 4.23 13.22
N LYS A 94 -3.86 3.19 14.06
CA LYS A 94 -5.08 2.48 14.46
C LYS A 94 -5.90 3.36 15.39
N ALA A 95 -7.03 3.84 14.90
CA ALA A 95 -7.97 4.65 15.65
C ALA A 95 -9.41 4.17 15.42
N ALA A 96 -10.33 4.62 16.25
CA ALA A 96 -11.76 4.44 15.99
C ALA A 96 -12.11 5.16 14.68
N LEU A 97 -12.65 4.43 13.70
CA LEU A 97 -13.11 5.01 12.45
C LEU A 97 -14.23 6.00 12.75
N LEU A 98 -14.11 7.19 12.16
CA LEU A 98 -15.11 8.22 12.21
C LEU A 98 -15.89 8.21 10.90
N ASP A 99 -17.20 8.33 10.98
CA ASP A 99 -18.11 8.55 9.86
C ASP A 99 -17.91 9.96 9.28
N GLU A 100 -18.47 10.27 8.12
CA GLU A 100 -18.36 11.59 7.45
C GLU A 100 -18.79 12.77 8.36
N LYS A 101 -19.61 12.49 9.37
CA LYS A 101 -20.10 13.45 10.37
C LYS A 101 -19.25 13.52 11.64
N GLY A 102 -18.07 12.90 11.66
CA GLY A 102 -17.16 12.87 12.81
C GLY A 102 -17.63 11.97 13.97
N LYS A 103 -18.70 11.19 13.80
CA LYS A 103 -19.18 10.22 14.80
C LYS A 103 -18.44 8.90 14.67
N LYS A 104 -18.07 8.28 15.78
CA LYS A 104 -17.43 6.95 15.78
C LYS A 104 -18.37 5.93 15.13
N ILE A 105 -17.87 5.20 14.14
CA ILE A 105 -18.58 4.07 13.54
C ILE A 105 -18.63 2.96 14.59
N LEU A 106 -19.84 2.61 15.02
CA LEU A 106 -20.07 1.54 15.99
C LEU A 106 -20.42 0.26 15.25
N SER A 107 -19.82 -0.87 15.67
CA SER A 107 -20.23 -2.17 15.14
C SER A 107 -21.68 -2.47 15.56
N PRO A 108 -22.56 -2.89 14.64
CA PRO A 108 -23.96 -3.15 14.95
C PRO A 108 -24.14 -4.29 15.96
N LYS A 109 -23.16 -5.21 16.05
CA LYS A 109 -23.23 -6.39 16.93
C LYS A 109 -22.69 -6.13 18.33
N THR A 110 -21.60 -5.39 18.46
CA THR A 110 -20.89 -5.20 19.74
C THR A 110 -21.07 -3.82 20.35
N ARG A 111 -21.64 -2.86 19.60
CA ARG A 111 -21.74 -1.44 19.99
C ARG A 111 -20.39 -0.83 20.39
N MET A 112 -19.29 -1.44 19.95
CA MET A 112 -17.93 -0.94 20.16
C MET A 112 -17.49 -0.14 18.91
N PRO A 113 -16.65 0.90 19.08
CA PRO A 113 -16.07 1.61 17.95
C PRO A 113 -15.27 0.66 17.04
N VAL A 114 -15.50 0.72 15.74
CA VAL A 114 -14.73 -0.03 14.75
C VAL A 114 -13.34 0.57 14.68
N ILE A 115 -12.33 -0.21 15.03
CA ILE A 115 -10.93 0.20 14.94
C ILE A 115 -10.45 -0.06 13.52
N GLY A 116 -9.91 0.98 12.88
CA GLY A 116 -9.35 0.90 11.54
C GLY A 116 -8.17 1.84 11.38
N TRP A 117 -7.69 1.95 10.14
CA TRP A 117 -6.61 2.88 9.80
C TRP A 117 -7.18 4.27 9.54
N ALA A 118 -6.71 5.25 10.31
CA ALA A 118 -7.01 6.65 10.11
C ALA A 118 -5.73 7.42 9.78
N ASP A 119 -5.83 8.47 8.97
CA ASP A 119 -4.70 9.35 8.68
C ASP A 119 -4.27 10.08 9.96
N TRP A 120 -2.99 9.96 10.28
CA TRP A 120 -2.43 10.57 11.48
C TRP A 120 -2.18 12.07 11.24
N LYS A 121 -2.70 12.92 12.14
CA LYS A 121 -2.44 14.35 12.16
C LYS A 121 -1.74 14.71 13.49
N PRO A 122 -0.65 15.50 13.45
CA PRO A 122 0.12 15.85 14.65
C PRO A 122 -0.71 16.63 15.70
N GLU A 123 -1.67 17.44 15.26
CA GLU A 123 -2.50 18.27 16.13
C GLU A 123 -3.51 17.47 16.96
N THR A 124 -4.00 16.34 16.46
CA THR A 124 -5.02 15.53 17.12
C THR A 124 -4.44 14.63 18.22
N HIS A 125 -3.11 14.60 18.34
CA HIS A 125 -2.38 13.68 19.22
C HIS A 125 -1.53 14.39 20.27
N LYS A 126 -1.62 15.73 20.41
CA LYS A 126 -1.15 16.41 21.62
C LYS A 126 -1.97 15.86 22.80
N ALA A 127 -1.32 14.99 23.55
CA ALA A 127 -1.82 14.50 24.82
C ALA A 127 -2.25 15.70 25.68
N ALA A 128 -3.47 15.61 26.22
CA ALA A 128 -3.84 16.35 27.40
C ALA A 128 -2.92 15.96 28.58
#